data_AF-A0A9R1XTG0-F1
#
_entry.id   AF-A0A9R1XTG0-F1
#
_cell.length_a   1.000
_cell.length_b   1.000
_cell.length_c   1.000
_cell.angle_alpha   90.00
_cell.angle_beta   90.00
_cell.angle_gamma   90.00
#
_symmetry.space_group_name_H-M   'P 1'
#
loop_
_entity.id
_entity.type
_entity.pdbx_description
1 polymer ?
#
loop_
_entity_poly.entity_id
_entity_poly.type
_entity_poly.pdbx_seq_one_letter_code
_entity_poly.pdbx_strand_id
1 'polypeptide(L)'
;MVRHAGDVEATIVACKAAKEAEFDFVKQKILDVVDQVSGIFVVTVDHDNAEDMVKMNKKGEHALDKEGNVQILVSHTLQPVT
;
A
#
# COMPACT_ATOMS: atom_id res chain seq x y z
N MET A 1 -6.76 -2.56 -3.73
CA MET A 1 -7.03 -3.30 -4.99
C MET A 1 -6.26 -4.61 -5.07
N VAL A 2 -4.96 -4.61 -5.40
CA VAL A 2 -4.18 -5.85 -5.65
C VAL A 2 -4.04 -6.72 -4.40
N ARG A 3 -3.76 -6.09 -3.25
CA ARG A 3 -3.69 -6.75 -1.94
C ARG A 3 -4.97 -7.53 -1.57
N HIS A 4 -6.15 -7.07 -1.97
CA HIS A 4 -7.42 -7.80 -1.70
C HIS A 4 -7.48 -9.16 -2.39
N ALA A 5 -6.65 -9.42 -3.40
CA ALA A 5 -6.53 -10.73 -4.03
C ALA A 5 -5.78 -11.75 -3.14
N GLY A 6 -5.09 -11.29 -2.09
CA GLY A 6 -4.32 -12.16 -1.19
C GLY A 6 -3.00 -12.65 -1.76
N ASP A 7 -2.54 -12.06 -2.86
CA ASP A 7 -1.26 -12.38 -3.48
C ASP A 7 -0.19 -11.35 -3.05
N VAL A 8 0.77 -11.83 -2.26
CA VAL A 8 1.86 -11.01 -1.71
C VAL A 8 2.80 -10.53 -2.82
N GLU A 9 3.18 -11.40 -3.76
CA GLU A 9 4.12 -11.05 -4.83
C GLU A 9 3.50 -10.05 -5.79
N ALA A 10 2.24 -10.26 -6.17
CA ALA A 10 1.51 -9.29 -6.99
C ALA A 10 1.37 -7.93 -6.28
N THR A 11 1.16 -7.94 -4.96
CA THR A 11 1.09 -6.69 -4.17
C THR A 11 2.43 -5.96 -4.15
N ILE A 12 3.55 -6.69 -4.00
CA ILE A 12 4.89 -6.10 -4.09
C ILE A 12 5.12 -5.45 -5.46
N VAL A 13 4.76 -6.13 -6.55
CA VAL A 13 4.88 -5.58 -7.91
C VAL A 13 4.02 -4.32 -8.06
N ALA A 14 2.79 -4.34 -7.56
CA ALA A 14 1.90 -3.19 -7.63
C ALA A 14 2.44 -1.97 -6.85
N CYS A 15 3.00 -2.18 -5.65
CA CYS A 15 3.62 -1.11 -4.87
C CYS A 15 4.85 -0.51 -5.59
N LYS A 16 5.66 -1.35 -6.25
CA LYS A 16 6.79 -0.88 -7.06
C LYS A 16 6.32 -0.04 -8.25
N ALA A 17 5.32 -0.53 -8.98
CA ALA A 17 4.74 0.19 -10.12
C ALA A 17 4.13 1.52 -9.70
N ALA A 18 3.45 1.58 -8.55
CA ALA A 18 2.91 2.83 -8.01
C ALA A 18 4.01 3.85 -7.70
N LYS A 19 5.10 3.40 -7.08
CA LYS A 19 6.27 4.25 -6.78
C LYS A 19 6.96 4.76 -8.05
N GLU A 20 7.10 3.91 -9.06
CA GLU A 20 7.66 4.30 -10.36
C GLU A 20 6.76 5.32 -11.06
N ALA A 21 5.44 5.08 -11.09
CA ALA A 21 4.47 6.02 -11.65
C ALA A 21 4.45 7.36 -10.90
N GLU A 22 4.60 7.36 -9.58
CA GLU A 22 4.74 8.59 -8.79
C GLU A 22 6.00 9.36 -9.19
N PHE A 23 7.12 8.68 -9.37
CA PHE A 23 8.36 9.32 -9.79
C PHE A 23 8.27 9.90 -11.21
N ASP A 24 7.71 9.17 -12.16
CA ASP A 24 7.70 9.58 -13.56
C ASP A 24 6.56 10.54 -13.89
N PHE A 25 5.33 10.25 -13.45
CA PHE A 25 4.16 11.03 -13.81
C PHE A 25 3.92 12.20 -12.87
N VAL A 26 3.93 11.96 -11.56
CA VAL A 26 3.61 13.01 -10.58
C VAL A 26 4.73 14.05 -10.56
N LYS A 27 6.00 13.62 -10.44
CA LYS A 27 7.10 14.60 -10.33
C LYS A 27 7.37 15.37 -11.63
N GLN A 28 7.21 14.77 -12.80
CA GLN A 28 7.56 15.44 -14.06
C GLN A 28 6.38 16.15 -14.75
N LYS A 29 5.13 15.79 -14.44
CA LYS A 29 3.96 16.37 -15.13
C LYS A 29 3.07 17.16 -14.19
N ILE A 30 2.79 16.63 -13.01
CA ILE A 30 1.89 17.30 -12.07
C ILE A 30 2.62 18.43 -11.36
N LEU A 31 3.81 18.18 -10.81
CA LEU A 31 4.56 19.21 -10.08
C LEU A 31 4.92 20.41 -10.98
N ASP A 32 5.32 20.18 -12.23
CA ASP A 32 5.60 21.25 -13.19
C ASP A 32 4.39 22.20 -13.37
N VAL A 33 3.18 21.65 -13.48
CA VAL A 33 1.95 22.45 -13.63
C VAL A 33 1.60 23.17 -12.33
N VAL A 34 1.76 22.49 -11.18
CA VAL A 34 1.54 23.09 -9.86
C VAL A 34 2.48 24.28 -9.64
N ASP A 35 3.75 24.14 -9.99
CA ASP A 35 4.76 25.20 -9.86
C ASP A 35 4.44 26.39 -10.78
N GLN A 36 4.01 26.15 -12.02
CA GLN A 36 3.61 27.21 -12.97
C GLN A 36 2.50 28.12 -12.44
N VAL A 37 1.62 27.58 -11.60
CA VAL A 37 0.52 28.35 -10.98
C VAL A 37 0.80 28.73 -9.53
N SER A 38 2.03 28.50 -9.04
CA SER A 38 2.42 28.71 -7.63
C SER A 38 1.47 28.00 -6.65
N GLY A 39 1.02 26.80 -7.01
CA GLY A 39 0.12 25.98 -6.21
C GLY A 39 0.85 25.13 -5.17
N ILE A 40 0.07 24.32 -4.44
CA ILE A 40 0.58 23.36 -3.45
C ILE A 40 0.05 21.97 -3.82
N PHE A 41 0.92 20.97 -3.77
CA PHE A 41 0.58 19.57 -3.99
C PHE A 41 0.79 18.75 -2.71
N VAL A 42 -0.15 17.86 -2.41
CA VAL A 42 -0.11 16.97 -1.23
C VAL A 42 -0.36 15.54 -1.69
N VAL A 43 0.51 14.63 -1.27
CA VAL A 43 0.35 13.18 -1.45
C VAL A 43 -0.01 12.57 -0.10
N THR A 44 -1.02 11.71 -0.10
CA THR A 44 -1.42 10.90 1.05
C THR A 44 -2.15 9.66 0.53
N VAL A 45 -2.51 8.76 1.43
CA VAL A 45 -3.39 7.62 1.12
C VAL A 45 -4.63 7.72 2.01
N ASP A 46 -5.76 7.17 1.54
CA ASP A 46 -7.04 7.21 2.22
C ASP A 46 -7.09 6.26 3.42
N HIS A 47 -6.45 5.10 3.28
CA HIS A 47 -6.25 4.12 4.33
C HIS A 47 -5.10 3.18 3.96
N ASP A 48 -4.61 2.42 4.93
CA ASP A 48 -3.53 1.46 4.68
C ASP A 48 -4.03 0.04 4.35
N ASN A 49 -3.16 -0.73 3.69
CA ASN A 49 -3.51 -2.04 3.13
C ASN A 49 -2.28 -2.93 2.87
N ALA A 50 -1.25 -2.40 2.21
CA ALA A 50 -0.18 -3.19 1.61
C ALA A 50 1.04 -3.41 2.52
N GLU A 51 1.11 -2.68 3.63
CA GLU A 51 2.18 -2.73 4.62
C GLU A 51 2.13 -4.00 5.49
N ASP A 52 0.92 -4.51 5.78
CA ASP A 52 0.71 -5.73 6.55
C ASP A 52 -0.28 -6.64 5.83
N MET A 53 0.22 -7.80 5.41
CA MET A 53 -0.55 -8.81 4.69
C MET A 53 -0.77 -10.08 5.52
N VAL A 54 -0.48 -10.07 6.82
CA VAL A 54 -0.64 -11.26 7.68
C VAL A 54 -1.67 -10.99 8.77
N LYS A 55 -2.58 -11.94 8.99
CA LYS A 55 -3.55 -11.84 10.08
C LYS A 55 -2.85 -11.99 11.42
N MET A 56 -3.24 -11.18 12.39
CA MET A 56 -2.83 -11.34 13.79
C MET A 56 -3.93 -12.04 14.60
N ASN A 57 -3.54 -12.93 15.50
CA ASN A 57 -4.44 -13.51 16.50
C ASN A 57 -4.66 -12.51 17.66
N LYS A 58 -5.55 -12.84 18.59
CA LYS A 58 -5.86 -11.96 19.75
C LYS A 58 -4.69 -11.76 20.72
N LYS A 59 -3.61 -12.54 20.61
CA LYS A 59 -2.39 -12.42 21.39
C LYS A 59 -1.34 -11.54 20.70
N GLY A 60 -1.62 -11.05 19.49
CA GLY A 60 -0.67 -10.27 18.69
C GLY A 60 0.39 -11.12 17.99
N GLU A 61 0.12 -12.41 17.76
CA GLU A 61 1.01 -13.31 17.00
C GLU A 61 0.42 -13.55 15.61
N HIS A 62 1.25 -13.88 14.63
CA HIS A 62 0.78 -14.27 13.30
C HIS A 62 -0.18 -15.46 13.40
N ALA A 63 -1.39 -15.29 12.84
CA ALA A 63 -2.36 -16.36 12.77
C ALA A 63 -1.91 -17.38 11.72
N LEU A 64 -1.81 -18.63 12.13
CA LEU A 64 -1.47 -19.74 11.26
C LEU A 64 -2.72 -20.52 10.84
N ASP A 65 -2.68 -21.12 9.66
CA ASP A 65 -3.66 -22.12 9.26
C ASP A 65 -3.33 -23.50 9.90
N LYS A 66 -4.03 -24.55 9.46
CA LYS A 66 -3.85 -25.91 10.00
C LYS A 66 -2.52 -26.54 9.59
N GLU A 67 -1.90 -26.04 8.54
CA GLU A 67 -0.64 -26.53 7.96
C GLU A 67 0.57 -25.77 8.53
N GLY A 68 0.31 -24.72 9.31
CA GLY A 68 1.33 -23.87 9.91
C GLY A 68 1.74 -22.68 9.02
N ASN A 69 1.05 -22.45 7.91
CA ASN A 69 1.30 -21.28 7.06
C ASN A 69 0.60 -20.05 7.63
N VAL A 70 1.15 -18.87 7.36
CA VAL A 70 0.52 -17.61 7.74
C VAL A 70 -0.80 -17.40 7.00
N GLN A 71 -1.83 -16.94 7.71
CA GLN A 71 -3.08 -16.56 7.08
C GLN A 71 -2.97 -15.16 6.48
N ILE A 72 -3.22 -15.05 5.18
CA ILE A 72 -3.16 -13.77 4.48
C ILE A 72 -4.32 -12.85 4.89
N LEU A 73 -3.97 -11.61 5.20
CA LEU A 73 -4.90 -10.51 5.46
C LEU A 73 -5.29 -9.86 4.13
N VAL A 74 -6.60 -9.74 3.89
CA VAL A 74 -7.16 -9.12 2.67
C VAL A 74 -8.07 -7.93 2.98
N SER A 75 -8.18 -7.51 4.24
CA SER A 75 -8.93 -6.33 4.68
C SER A 75 -8.00 -5.17 5.03
N HIS A 76 -8.46 -3.92 4.97
CA HIS A 76 -7.66 -2.78 5.41
C HIS A 76 -7.07 -2.98 6.80
N THR A 77 -6.02 -2.23 7.07
CA THR A 77 -5.34 -2.23 8.35
C THR A 77 -5.68 -0.95 9.10
N LEU A 78 -5.26 -0.89 10.36
CA LEU A 78 -5.39 0.31 11.21
C LEU A 78 -4.04 1.03 11.36
N GLN A 79 -3.10 0.75 10.47
CA GLN A 79 -1.83 1.46 10.47
C GLN A 79 -2.06 2.93 10.10
N PRO A 80 -1.32 3.86 10.72
CA PRO A 80 -1.38 5.26 10.35
C PRO A 80 -0.84 5.44 8.93
N VAL A 81 -1.43 6.38 8.21
CA VAL A 81 -0.95 6.81 6.90
C VAL A 81 0.08 7.92 7.11
N THR A 82 1.27 7.77 6.53
CA THR A 82 2.37 8.77 6.59
C THR A 82 2.80 9.21 5.22
#